data_AF-M8DBP4-F1
#
_entry.id   AF-M8DBP4-F1
#
_cell.length_a   1.000
_cell.length_b   1.000
_cell.length_c   1.000
_cell.angle_alpha   90.00
_cell.angle_beta   90.00
_cell.angle_gamma   90.00
#
_symmetry.space_group_name_H-M   'P 1'
#
loop_
_entity.id
_entity.type
_entity.pdbx_description
1 polymer ?
#
loop_
_entity_poly.entity_id
_entity_poly.type
_entity_poly.pdbx_seq_one_letter_code
_entity_poly.pdbx_strand_id
1 'polypeptide(L)'
;MIPFRHHLISLVAVFFSLGIGILLGGMTGHSWFSVEEQAVLSKMETRYSQALKSNNELKQQLNRLLIEMERNNEEAAHLMAVRYADAMQGNKVYVWQSPELQIGRLLRLFEQVGVEIVPYGQGSVPLDGPILALGKTKPDWLEQLPGECRWLFVDKVPETFSQQWGLLDRVQKLMAEMRVEREKS
;
A
#
# COMPACT_ATOMS: atom_id res chain seq x y z
N MET A 1 64.72 -33.47 59.65
CA MET A 1 64.91 -33.05 58.24
C MET A 1 63.54 -32.84 57.62
N ILE A 2 63.09 -31.59 57.51
CA ILE A 2 61.84 -31.28 56.80
C ILE A 2 62.08 -31.66 55.33
N PRO A 3 61.25 -32.54 54.74
CA PRO A 3 61.56 -33.14 53.46
C PRO A 3 61.60 -32.09 52.35
N PHE A 4 62.61 -32.16 51.49
CA PHE A 4 62.87 -31.31 50.32
C PHE A 4 61.61 -31.03 49.45
N ARG A 5 60.65 -31.96 49.46
CA ARG A 5 59.32 -31.81 48.84
C ARG A 5 58.54 -30.58 49.32
N HIS A 6 58.61 -30.21 50.60
CA HIS A 6 57.90 -29.04 51.12
C HIS A 6 58.51 -27.73 50.65
N HIS A 7 59.84 -27.66 50.50
CA HIS A 7 60.50 -26.48 49.94
C HIS A 7 60.14 -26.28 48.46
N LEU A 8 60.09 -27.37 47.68
CA LEU A 8 59.73 -27.30 46.25
C LEU A 8 58.30 -26.80 46.02
N ILE A 9 57.33 -27.28 46.82
CA ILE A 9 55.93 -26.84 46.72
C ILE A 9 55.79 -25.37 47.11
N SER A 10 56.47 -24.91 48.17
CA SER A 10 56.44 -23.51 48.57
C SER A 10 57.04 -22.58 47.51
N LEU A 11 58.12 -23.01 46.85
CA LEU A 11 58.77 -22.23 45.79
C LEU A 11 57.85 -22.08 44.58
N VAL A 12 57.24 -23.18 44.13
CA VAL A 12 56.27 -23.16 43.03
C VAL A 12 55.08 -22.26 43.37
N ALA A 13 54.55 -22.33 44.60
CA ALA A 13 53.43 -21.49 45.03
C ALA A 13 53.78 -19.99 45.02
N VAL A 14 54.98 -19.61 45.45
CA VAL A 14 55.44 -18.20 45.41
C VAL A 14 55.58 -17.71 43.97
N PHE A 15 56.20 -18.51 43.08
CA PHE A 15 56.32 -18.14 41.66
C PHE A 15 54.96 -18.09 40.95
N PHE A 16 54.03 -18.99 41.29
CA PHE A 16 52.66 -18.96 40.75
C PHE A 16 51.90 -17.72 41.22
N SER A 17 52.02 -17.37 42.50
CA SER A 17 51.39 -16.17 43.06
C SER A 17 51.98 -14.89 42.45
N LEU A 18 53.29 -14.86 42.19
CA LEU A 18 53.95 -13.73 41.52
C LEU A 18 53.53 -13.64 40.04
N GLY A 19 53.46 -14.76 39.33
CA GLY A 19 52.99 -14.81 37.94
C GLY A 19 51.53 -14.38 37.79
N ILE A 20 50.65 -14.86 38.68
CA ILE A 20 49.23 -14.45 38.73
C ILE A 20 49.11 -12.99 39.15
N GLY A 21 49.92 -12.53 40.11
CA GLY A 21 49.94 -11.14 40.57
C GLY A 21 50.37 -10.16 39.49
N ILE A 22 51.33 -10.53 38.63
CA ILE A 22 51.75 -9.72 37.47
C ILE A 22 50.71 -9.77 36.34
N LEU A 23 50.10 -10.94 36.09
CA LEU A 23 49.03 -11.06 35.10
C LEU A 23 47.81 -10.20 35.48
N LEU A 24 47.38 -10.26 36.74
CA LEU A 24 46.26 -9.46 37.23
C LEU A 24 46.64 -7.99 37.46
N GLY A 25 47.83 -7.72 37.99
CA GLY A 25 48.34 -6.36 38.24
C GLY A 25 48.76 -5.60 36.98
N GLY A 26 49.10 -6.30 35.89
CA GLY A 26 49.35 -5.72 34.58
C GLY A 26 48.06 -5.37 33.82
N MET A 27 46.95 -6.06 34.12
CA MET A 27 45.64 -5.79 33.51
C MET A 27 44.90 -4.60 34.14
N THR A 28 45.24 -4.18 35.36
CA THR A 28 44.55 -3.06 36.04
C THR A 28 44.95 -1.66 35.53
N GLY A 29 45.90 -1.55 34.60
CA GLY A 29 46.45 -0.28 34.10
C GLY A 29 46.14 0.08 32.65
N HIS A 30 45.17 -0.57 32.01
CA HIS A 30 45.02 -0.49 30.55
C HIS A 30 43.88 0.44 30.09
N SER A 31 44.21 1.73 30.00
CA SER A 31 43.44 2.81 29.36
C SER A 31 43.11 2.60 27.88
N TRP A 32 43.66 1.59 27.20
CA TRP A 32 43.38 1.32 25.79
C TRP A 32 42.01 0.67 25.56
N PHE A 33 41.51 -0.11 26.53
CA PHE A 33 40.23 -0.81 26.41
C PHE A 33 39.02 0.16 26.49
N SER A 34 39.11 1.19 27.33
CA SER A 34 38.08 2.22 27.45
C SER A 34 38.00 3.15 26.23
N VAL A 35 39.13 3.39 25.56
CA VAL A 35 39.18 4.19 24.32
C VAL A 35 38.50 3.46 23.16
N GLU A 36 38.66 2.14 23.07
CA GLU A 36 38.04 1.33 22.02
C GLU A 36 36.52 1.19 22.22
N GLU A 37 36.06 1.01 23.46
CA GLU A 37 34.62 1.01 23.79
C GLU A 37 33.96 2.37 23.47
N GLN A 38 34.60 3.49 23.83
CA GLN A 38 34.11 4.83 23.48
C GLN A 38 34.07 5.06 21.97
N ALA A 39 35.06 4.57 21.22
CA ALA A 39 35.08 4.68 19.78
C ALA A 39 33.96 3.86 19.11
N VAL A 40 33.63 2.68 19.65
CA VAL A 40 32.52 1.85 19.17
C VAL A 40 31.17 2.50 19.47
N LEU A 41 30.98 3.03 20.69
CA LEU A 41 29.76 3.74 21.08
C LEU A 41 29.55 5.00 20.22
N SER A 42 30.60 5.80 20.00
CA SER A 42 30.52 6.99 19.14
C SER A 42 30.17 6.64 17.68
N LYS A 43 30.72 5.54 17.14
CA LYS A 43 30.36 5.05 15.80
C LYS A 43 28.91 4.58 15.74
N MET A 44 28.42 3.91 16.79
CA MET A 44 27.02 3.46 16.90
C MET A 44 26.06 4.64 16.97
N GLU A 45 26.35 5.64 17.80
CA GLU A 45 25.56 6.88 17.93
C GLU A 45 25.48 7.64 16.59
N THR A 46 26.61 7.74 15.90
CA THR A 46 26.68 8.35 14.57
C THR A 46 25.82 7.60 13.56
N ARG A 47 25.93 6.26 13.51
CA ARG A 47 25.12 5.42 12.62
C ARG A 47 23.64 5.50 12.94
N TYR A 48 23.28 5.50 14.22
CA TYR A 48 21.90 5.62 14.67
C TYR A 48 21.30 6.97 14.29
N SER A 49 22.05 8.06 14.53
CA SER A 49 21.65 9.42 14.13
C SER A 49 21.49 9.55 12.62
N GLN A 50 22.40 8.95 11.85
CA GLN A 50 22.32 8.91 10.39
C GLN A 50 21.11 8.12 9.90
N ALA A 51 20.80 6.97 10.53
CA ALA A 51 19.64 6.16 10.21
C ALA A 51 18.32 6.87 10.54
N LEU A 52 18.25 7.59 11.66
CA LEU A 52 17.09 8.42 12.00
C LEU A 52 16.89 9.54 10.98
N LYS A 53 17.98 10.22 10.58
CA LYS A 53 17.93 11.28 9.58
C LYS A 53 17.45 10.76 8.23
N SER A 54 18.03 9.65 7.74
CA SER A 54 17.61 9.05 6.48
C SER A 54 16.17 8.56 6.51
N ASN A 55 15.70 8.01 7.65
CA ASN A 55 14.31 7.61 7.82
C ASN A 55 13.35 8.81 7.71
N ASN A 56 13.70 9.93 8.33
CA ASN A 56 12.91 11.16 8.26
C ASN A 56 12.92 11.75 6.83
N GLU A 57 14.06 11.76 6.15
CA GLU A 57 14.16 12.21 4.76
C GLU A 57 13.32 11.33 3.83
N LEU A 58 13.36 10.01 4.00
CA LEU A 58 12.53 9.06 3.23
C LEU A 58 11.04 9.29 3.48
N LYS A 59 10.62 9.51 4.74
CA LYS A 59 9.22 9.84 5.06
C LYS A 59 8.77 11.14 4.38
N GLN A 60 9.64 12.15 4.36
CA GLN A 60 9.35 13.42 3.67
C GLN A 60 9.30 13.25 2.15
N GLN A 61 10.17 12.42 1.56
CA GLN A 61 10.12 12.10 0.13
C GLN A 61 8.83 11.35 -0.22
N LEU A 62 8.46 10.33 0.57
CA LEU A 62 7.21 9.61 0.39
C LEU A 62 5.99 10.52 0.47
N ASN A 63 5.93 11.40 1.48
CA ASN A 63 4.80 12.32 1.61
C ASN A 63 4.70 13.27 0.41
N ARG A 64 5.83 13.81 -0.07
CA ARG A 64 5.85 14.65 -1.28
C ARG A 64 5.36 13.89 -2.51
N LEU A 65 5.83 12.66 -2.71
CA LEU A 65 5.40 11.81 -3.83
C LEU A 65 3.90 11.50 -3.77
N LEU A 66 3.36 11.23 -2.58
CA LEU A 66 1.92 10.97 -2.41
C LEU A 66 1.08 12.21 -2.79
N ILE A 67 1.48 13.40 -2.32
CA ILE A 67 0.81 14.65 -2.65
C ILE A 67 0.87 14.93 -4.16
N GLU A 68 2.04 14.72 -4.78
CA GLU A 68 2.22 14.92 -6.22
C GLU A 68 1.40 13.93 -7.05
N MET A 69 1.34 12.65 -6.63
CA MET A 69 0.48 11.66 -7.28
C MET A 69 -0.99 12.06 -7.16
N GLU A 70 -1.47 12.47 -5.99
CA GLU A 70 -2.87 12.85 -5.78
C GLU A 70 -3.26 14.05 -6.66
N ARG A 71 -2.40 15.07 -6.72
CA ARG A 71 -2.60 16.22 -7.61
C ARG A 71 -2.61 15.83 -9.08
N ASN A 72 -1.66 15.02 -9.54
CA ASN A 72 -1.63 14.54 -10.93
C ASN A 72 -2.89 13.75 -11.26
N ASN A 73 -3.42 13.01 -10.28
CA ASN A 73 -4.65 12.24 -10.43
C ASN A 73 -5.87 13.15 -10.59
N GLU A 74 -5.97 14.22 -9.81
CA GLU A 74 -7.03 15.23 -9.91
C GLU A 74 -7.00 15.96 -11.25
N GLU A 75 -5.81 16.38 -11.69
CA GLU A 75 -5.62 17.05 -12.99
C GLU A 75 -6.03 16.12 -14.14
N ALA A 76 -5.59 14.86 -14.09
CA ALA A 76 -6.01 13.86 -15.06
C ALA A 76 -7.53 13.57 -14.99
N ALA A 77 -8.13 13.56 -13.80
CA ALA A 77 -9.56 13.34 -13.64
C ALA A 77 -10.35 14.47 -14.31
N HIS A 78 -9.89 15.70 -14.13
CA HIS A 78 -10.53 16.87 -14.72
C HIS A 78 -10.46 16.86 -16.24
N LEU A 79 -9.29 16.57 -16.82
CA LEU A 79 -9.12 16.47 -18.28
C LEU A 79 -10.00 15.36 -18.88
N MET A 80 -10.11 14.23 -18.19
CA MET A 80 -10.96 13.12 -18.63
C MET A 80 -12.44 13.46 -18.48
N ALA A 81 -12.86 14.08 -17.38
CA ALA A 81 -14.23 14.52 -17.19
C ALA A 81 -14.67 15.46 -18.31
N VAL A 82 -13.83 16.41 -18.74
CA VAL A 82 -14.13 17.29 -19.89
C VAL A 82 -14.31 16.48 -21.19
N ARG A 83 -13.48 15.47 -21.45
CA ARG A 83 -13.60 14.63 -22.65
C ARG A 83 -14.89 13.81 -22.67
N TYR A 84 -15.31 13.30 -21.51
CA TYR A 84 -16.40 12.34 -21.42
C TYR A 84 -17.74 12.97 -21.00
N ALA A 85 -17.75 14.19 -20.46
CA ALA A 85 -18.95 14.89 -20.03
C ALA A 85 -20.01 14.93 -21.14
N ASP A 86 -19.65 15.36 -22.35
CA ASP A 86 -20.62 15.48 -23.45
C ASP A 86 -21.30 14.14 -23.83
N ALA A 87 -20.62 13.01 -23.62
CA ALA A 87 -21.14 11.69 -23.97
C ALA A 87 -21.85 10.99 -22.80
N MET A 88 -21.56 11.39 -21.55
CA MET A 88 -21.98 10.69 -20.33
C MET A 88 -22.99 11.50 -19.51
N GLN A 89 -23.07 12.81 -19.72
CA GLN A 89 -23.88 13.72 -18.92
C GLN A 89 -25.38 13.43 -19.06
N GLY A 90 -26.04 13.22 -17.92
CA GLY A 90 -27.48 12.92 -17.86
C GLY A 90 -27.84 11.47 -18.16
N ASN A 91 -26.87 10.62 -18.48
CA ASN A 91 -27.12 9.18 -18.63
C ASN A 91 -27.20 8.49 -17.28
N LYS A 92 -28.05 7.47 -17.20
CA LYS A 92 -28.25 6.66 -16.00
C LYS A 92 -27.40 5.41 -16.06
N VAL A 93 -26.71 5.09 -14.97
CA VAL A 93 -26.05 3.79 -14.79
C VAL A 93 -26.62 3.14 -13.55
N TYR A 94 -27.14 1.92 -13.73
CA TYR A 94 -27.76 1.14 -12.66
C TYR A 94 -26.68 0.32 -11.97
N VAL A 95 -26.43 0.56 -10.69
CA VAL A 95 -25.32 -0.09 -9.98
C VAL A 95 -25.84 -1.13 -9.00
N TRP A 96 -25.41 -2.38 -9.18
CA TRP A 96 -25.55 -3.44 -8.19
C TRP A 96 -24.20 -3.69 -7.51
N GLN A 97 -24.21 -3.83 -6.19
CA GLN A 97 -23.02 -4.15 -5.41
C GLN A 97 -23.28 -5.30 -4.45
N SER A 98 -22.25 -6.11 -4.21
CA SER A 98 -22.23 -7.02 -3.07
C SER A 98 -22.22 -6.24 -1.74
N PRO A 99 -22.91 -6.69 -0.68
CA PRO A 99 -22.98 -5.98 0.61
C PRO A 99 -21.62 -5.71 1.25
N GLU A 100 -20.61 -6.53 0.96
CA GLU A 100 -19.26 -6.42 1.51
C GLU A 100 -18.39 -5.36 0.84
N LEU A 101 -18.82 -4.80 -0.31
CA LEU A 101 -18.01 -3.92 -1.13
C LEU A 101 -18.30 -2.44 -0.84
N GLN A 102 -17.24 -1.68 -0.57
CA GLN A 102 -17.29 -0.23 -0.47
C GLN A 102 -16.96 0.41 -1.82
N ILE A 103 -17.96 0.91 -2.54
CA ILE A 103 -17.79 1.50 -3.88
C ILE A 103 -17.92 3.03 -3.90
N GLY A 104 -18.04 3.68 -2.74
CA GLY A 104 -18.33 5.13 -2.67
C GLY A 104 -17.26 6.02 -3.31
N ARG A 105 -16.01 5.57 -3.45
CA ARG A 105 -14.99 6.29 -4.25
C ARG A 105 -15.28 6.21 -5.74
N LEU A 106 -15.67 5.03 -6.23
CA LEU A 106 -16.02 4.81 -7.62
C LEU A 106 -17.26 5.61 -8.00
N LEU A 107 -18.30 5.59 -7.16
CA LEU A 107 -19.54 6.32 -7.43
C LEU A 107 -19.30 7.83 -7.59
N ARG A 108 -18.47 8.43 -6.74
CA ARG A 108 -18.09 9.85 -6.87
C ARG A 108 -17.43 10.18 -8.21
N LEU A 109 -16.67 9.26 -8.80
CA LEU A 109 -16.07 9.47 -10.12
C LEU A 109 -17.12 9.50 -11.23
N PHE A 110 -18.11 8.60 -11.17
CA PHE A 110 -19.22 8.60 -12.13
C PHE A 110 -20.04 9.89 -12.00
N GLU A 111 -20.31 10.35 -10.79
CA GLU A 111 -20.99 11.64 -10.53
C GLU A 111 -20.20 12.84 -11.07
N GLN A 112 -18.87 12.85 -10.91
CA GLN A 112 -18.00 13.92 -11.42
C GLN A 112 -18.01 14.03 -12.96
N VAL A 113 -18.27 12.92 -13.65
CA VAL A 113 -18.41 12.88 -15.12
C VAL A 113 -19.85 13.16 -15.56
N GLY A 114 -20.76 13.43 -14.62
CA GLY A 114 -22.15 13.79 -14.89
C GLY A 114 -23.10 12.62 -15.10
N VAL A 115 -22.69 11.41 -14.71
CA VAL A 115 -23.53 10.20 -14.77
C VAL A 115 -24.45 10.14 -13.55
N GLU A 116 -25.74 9.88 -13.78
CA GLU A 116 -26.70 9.63 -12.71
C GLU A 116 -26.62 8.17 -12.27
N ILE A 117 -26.30 7.96 -11.00
CA ILE A 117 -26.11 6.62 -10.44
C ILE A 117 -27.40 6.20 -9.76
N VAL A 118 -27.98 5.10 -10.24
CA VAL A 118 -29.22 4.55 -9.67
C VAL A 118 -28.92 3.21 -9.01
N PRO A 119 -29.22 3.01 -7.71
CA PRO A 119 -29.05 1.71 -7.08
C PRO A 119 -29.98 0.68 -7.74
N TYR A 120 -29.41 -0.45 -8.16
CA TYR A 120 -30.16 -1.51 -8.82
C TYR A 120 -30.69 -2.53 -7.81
N GLY A 121 -32.02 -2.63 -7.72
CA GLY A 121 -32.71 -3.70 -7.01
C GLY A 121 -32.96 -4.89 -7.95
N GLN A 122 -32.62 -6.10 -7.48
CA GLN A 122 -32.88 -7.34 -8.23
C GLN A 122 -34.35 -7.43 -8.65
N GLY A 123 -34.60 -7.72 -9.93
CA GLY A 123 -35.95 -7.84 -10.50
C GLY A 123 -36.52 -6.56 -11.10
N SER A 124 -35.80 -5.44 -11.04
CA SER A 124 -36.13 -4.24 -11.81
C SER A 124 -35.55 -4.33 -13.23
N VAL A 125 -36.25 -3.88 -14.26
CA VAL A 125 -35.69 -3.81 -15.62
C VAL A 125 -35.24 -2.37 -15.85
N PRO A 126 -33.94 -2.10 -16.07
CA PRO A 126 -33.48 -0.76 -16.36
C PRO A 126 -33.98 -0.35 -17.75
N LEU A 127 -34.71 0.77 -17.80
CA LEU A 127 -35.32 1.23 -19.05
C LEU A 127 -34.36 2.06 -19.89
N ASP A 128 -33.38 2.75 -19.29
CA ASP A 128 -32.61 3.82 -19.96
C ASP A 128 -31.11 3.82 -19.65
N GLY A 129 -30.55 2.67 -19.29
CA GLY A 129 -29.13 2.61 -19.02
C GLY A 129 -28.60 1.22 -18.70
N PRO A 130 -27.27 1.05 -18.70
CA PRO A 130 -26.66 -0.24 -18.45
C PRO A 130 -26.58 -0.56 -16.96
N ILE A 131 -26.46 -1.85 -16.66
CA ILE A 131 -26.22 -2.34 -15.30
C ILE A 131 -24.73 -2.55 -15.07
N LEU A 132 -24.17 -1.91 -14.06
CA LEU A 132 -22.85 -2.18 -13.53
C LEU A 132 -22.97 -3.08 -12.29
N ALA A 133 -22.53 -4.33 -12.40
CA ALA A 133 -22.54 -5.30 -11.30
C ALA A 133 -21.14 -5.47 -10.72
N LEU A 134 -20.98 -5.15 -9.44
CA LEU A 134 -19.71 -5.21 -8.70
C LEU A 134 -19.78 -6.28 -7.61
N GLY A 135 -18.96 -7.33 -7.73
CA GLY A 135 -19.00 -8.46 -6.80
C GLY A 135 -17.89 -9.46 -7.06
N LYS A 136 -17.45 -10.20 -6.03
CA LYS A 136 -16.45 -11.28 -6.19
C LYS A 136 -16.94 -12.39 -7.12
N THR A 137 -18.24 -12.66 -7.09
CA THR A 137 -18.91 -13.68 -7.90
C THR A 137 -19.94 -13.01 -8.80
N LYS A 138 -20.01 -13.49 -10.05
CA LYS A 138 -21.03 -13.07 -11.01
C LYS A 138 -22.39 -13.53 -10.50
N PRO A 139 -23.37 -12.63 -10.35
CA PRO A 139 -24.73 -13.04 -9.97
C PRO A 139 -25.45 -13.77 -11.10
N ASP A 140 -26.13 -14.86 -10.79
CA ASP A 140 -26.87 -15.68 -11.76
C ASP A 140 -28.01 -14.91 -12.44
N TRP A 141 -28.61 -13.94 -11.73
CA TRP A 141 -29.69 -13.12 -12.26
C TRP A 141 -29.26 -12.21 -13.43
N LEU A 142 -27.95 -11.93 -13.61
CA LEU A 142 -27.48 -11.13 -14.74
C LEU A 142 -27.74 -11.82 -16.09
N GLU A 143 -27.66 -13.15 -16.12
CA GLU A 143 -27.90 -13.91 -17.37
C GLU A 143 -29.38 -14.09 -17.67
N GLN A 144 -30.24 -13.83 -16.68
CA GLN A 144 -31.70 -13.95 -16.79
C GLN A 144 -32.36 -12.64 -17.24
N LEU A 145 -31.57 -11.59 -17.44
CA LEU A 145 -32.07 -10.29 -17.88
C LEU A 145 -32.55 -10.35 -19.34
N PRO A 146 -33.57 -9.54 -19.71
CA PRO A 146 -34.00 -9.39 -21.09
C PRO A 146 -32.80 -9.02 -22.00
N GLY A 147 -32.80 -9.51 -23.24
CA GLY A 147 -31.70 -9.25 -24.19
C GLY A 147 -31.44 -7.77 -24.51
N GLU A 148 -32.42 -6.91 -24.25
CA GLU A 148 -32.31 -5.44 -24.38
C GLU A 148 -31.50 -4.80 -23.24
N CYS A 149 -31.33 -5.51 -22.12
CA CYS A 149 -30.54 -5.04 -20.98
C CYS A 149 -29.07 -5.34 -21.20
N ARG A 150 -28.25 -4.30 -21.36
CA ARG A 150 -26.80 -4.44 -21.36
C ARG A 150 -26.26 -4.33 -19.94
N TRP A 151 -25.31 -5.17 -19.61
CA TRP A 151 -24.69 -5.21 -18.30
C TRP A 151 -23.18 -5.40 -18.40
N LEU A 152 -22.47 -4.93 -17.37
CA LEU A 152 -21.04 -5.09 -17.21
C LEU A 152 -20.78 -5.64 -15.81
N PHE A 153 -20.16 -6.82 -15.75
CA PHE A 153 -19.72 -7.41 -14.50
C PHE A 153 -18.26 -7.08 -14.22
N VAL A 154 -17.97 -6.69 -12.99
CA VAL A 154 -16.65 -6.35 -12.50
C VAL A 154 -16.39 -7.13 -11.21
N ASP A 155 -15.41 -8.03 -11.29
CA ASP A 155 -15.03 -8.96 -10.22
C ASP A 155 -14.33 -8.26 -9.03
N LYS A 156 -13.60 -7.17 -9.32
CA LYS A 156 -12.86 -6.38 -8.34
C LYS A 156 -13.12 -4.89 -8.52
N VAL A 157 -13.43 -4.21 -7.42
CA VAL A 157 -13.59 -2.75 -7.43
C VAL A 157 -12.27 -2.11 -7.85
N PRO A 158 -12.26 -1.26 -8.89
CA PRO A 158 -11.06 -0.56 -9.32
C PRO A 158 -10.41 0.27 -8.21
N GLU A 159 -9.20 -0.09 -7.80
CA GLU A 159 -8.46 0.60 -6.73
C GLU A 159 -7.56 1.71 -7.29
N THR A 160 -7.08 1.53 -8.52
CA THR A 160 -6.21 2.49 -9.20
C THR A 160 -7.00 3.37 -10.17
N PHE A 161 -6.51 4.58 -10.39
CA PHE A 161 -7.09 5.52 -11.34
C PHE A 161 -7.22 4.94 -12.74
N SER A 162 -6.17 4.27 -13.25
CA SER A 162 -6.19 3.63 -14.57
C SER A 162 -7.31 2.58 -14.70
N GLN A 163 -7.52 1.76 -13.67
CA GLN A 163 -8.62 0.78 -13.65
C GLN A 163 -10.00 1.46 -13.58
N GLN A 164 -10.11 2.57 -12.84
CA GLN A 164 -11.35 3.34 -12.72
C GLN A 164 -11.76 3.95 -14.07
N TRP A 165 -10.81 4.51 -14.82
CA TRP A 165 -11.10 5.00 -16.18
C TRP A 165 -11.34 3.90 -17.18
N GLY A 166 -10.58 2.80 -17.11
CA GLY A 166 -10.84 1.64 -17.95
C GLY A 166 -12.24 1.06 -17.72
N LEU A 167 -12.82 1.26 -16.53
CA LEU A 167 -14.22 0.95 -16.27
C LEU A 167 -15.17 1.97 -16.91
N LEU A 168 -14.92 3.27 -16.73
CA LEU A 168 -15.73 4.33 -17.33
C LEU A 168 -15.78 4.24 -18.87
N ASP A 169 -14.64 4.01 -19.53
CA ASP A 169 -14.55 3.82 -20.99
C ASP A 169 -15.38 2.62 -21.46
N ARG A 170 -15.36 1.50 -20.71
CA ARG A 170 -16.18 0.32 -21.00
C ARG A 170 -17.68 0.62 -20.84
N VAL A 171 -18.06 1.35 -19.79
CA VAL A 171 -19.46 1.75 -19.58
C VAL A 171 -19.91 2.71 -20.69
N GLN A 172 -19.09 3.68 -21.08
CA GLN A 172 -19.40 4.59 -22.18
C GLN A 172 -19.60 3.86 -23.50
N LYS A 173 -18.68 2.96 -23.87
CA LYS A 173 -18.80 2.16 -25.11
C LYS A 173 -20.11 1.38 -25.14
N LEU A 174 -20.45 0.77 -24.01
CA LEU A 174 -21.67 -0.01 -23.88
C LEU A 174 -22.93 0.87 -23.95
N MET A 175 -22.90 2.11 -23.43
CA MET A 175 -23.98 3.08 -23.64
C MET A 175 -24.08 3.57 -25.09
N ALA A 176 -22.95 3.78 -25.76
CA ALA A 176 -22.92 4.16 -27.17
C ALA A 176 -23.51 3.04 -28.06
N GLU A 177 -23.18 1.78 -27.78
CA GLU A 177 -23.76 0.61 -28.45
C GLU A 177 -25.29 0.55 -28.24
N MET A 178 -25.77 0.71 -27.00
CA MET A 178 -27.21 0.76 -26.70
C MET A 178 -27.93 1.88 -27.46
N ARG A 179 -27.32 3.05 -27.58
CA ARG A 179 -27.91 4.18 -28.31
C ARG A 179 -28.03 3.88 -29.80
N VAL A 180 -26.99 3.31 -30.41
CA VAL A 180 -27.00 2.92 -31.83
C VAL A 180 -28.03 1.83 -32.11
N GLU A 181 -28.23 0.90 -31.19
CA GLU A 181 -29.28 -0.14 -31.31
C GLU A 181 -30.69 0.46 -31.22
N ARG A 182 -30.91 1.40 -30.30
CA ARG A 182 -32.21 2.11 -30.18
C ARG A 182 -32.53 2.98 -31.40
N GLU A 183 -31.54 3.62 -32.00
CA GLU A 183 -31.73 4.45 -33.19
C GLU A 183 -32.00 3.63 -34.47
N LYS A 184 -31.74 2.32 -34.45
CA LYS A 184 -31.94 1.40 -35.60
C LYS A 184 -33.23 0.59 -35.54
N SER A 185 -33.90 0.55 -34.40
CA SER A 185 -35.18 -0.16 -34.19
C SER A 185 -36.38 0.76 -34.35
#